data_AF-A0A800AQC7-F1
#
_entry.id   AF-A0A800AQC7-F1
#
_cell.length_a   1.000
_cell.length_b   1.000
_cell.length_c   1.000
_cell.angle_alpha   90.00
_cell.angle_beta   90.00
_cell.angle_gamma   90.00
#
_symmetry.space_group_name_H-M   'P 1'
#
loop_
_entity.id
_entity.type
_entity.pdbx_description
1 polymer ?
#
loop_
_entity_poly.entity_id
_entity_poly.type
_entity_poly.pdbx_seq_one_letter_code
_entity_poly.pdbx_strand_id
1 'polypeptide(L)'
;MFASKLPGKLYPVNLRYLRKKIDLFIENERVVLECFTKKSTLLYIVLVGALNVGQINLVFEKRIESNKKRELSIFEYENLWIKKGELLGFFKMGSTVITLFEKDSVELEVNANQKIKFGQRIAKFL
;
A
#
# COMPACT_ATOMS: atom_id res chain seq x y z
N MET A 1 7.50 -13.01 -0.23
CA MET A 1 6.95 -11.62 -0.28
C MET A 1 8.11 -10.67 -0.48
N PHE A 2 7.94 -9.63 -1.28
CA PHE A 2 8.91 -8.53 -1.38
C PHE A 2 8.31 -7.24 -0.82
N ALA A 3 9.14 -6.42 -0.19
CA ALA A 3 8.79 -5.06 0.20
C ALA A 3 9.83 -4.08 -0.36
N SER A 4 9.39 -3.12 -1.16
CA SER A 4 10.24 -2.09 -1.76
C SER A 4 9.84 -0.72 -1.25
N LYS A 5 10.72 -0.05 -0.51
CA LYS A 5 10.57 1.37 -0.15
C LYS A 5 11.16 2.22 -1.26
N LEU A 6 10.31 2.98 -1.95
CA LEU A 6 10.72 3.94 -2.97
C LEU A 6 10.65 5.35 -2.39
N PRO A 7 11.76 6.08 -2.31
CA PRO A 7 11.77 7.46 -1.85
C PRO A 7 11.03 8.34 -2.87
N GLY A 8 10.44 9.42 -2.38
CA GLY A 8 9.72 10.35 -3.25
C GLY A 8 9.40 11.67 -2.55
N LYS A 9 8.55 12.45 -3.22
CA LYS A 9 7.94 13.65 -2.68
C LYS A 9 6.84 13.26 -1.67
N LEU A 10 6.25 14.26 -1.02
CA LEU A 10 5.12 14.08 -0.11
C LEU A 10 4.03 15.08 -0.49
N TYR A 11 3.47 14.93 -1.68
CA TYR A 11 2.37 15.76 -2.13
C TYR A 11 1.06 15.39 -1.40
N PRO A 12 0.12 16.33 -1.24
CA PRO A 12 -1.21 16.04 -0.72
C PRO A 12 -1.98 15.07 -1.62
N VAL A 13 -2.65 14.09 -1.03
CA VAL A 13 -3.44 13.08 -1.78
C VAL A 13 -4.95 13.35 -1.80
N ASN A 14 -5.37 14.58 -1.52
CA ASN A 14 -6.78 14.96 -1.65
C ASN A 14 -7.24 14.95 -3.12
N LEU A 15 -8.53 14.68 -3.35
CA LEU A 15 -9.09 14.53 -4.71
C LEU A 15 -8.84 15.73 -5.62
N ARG A 16 -8.84 16.96 -5.07
CA ARG A 16 -8.57 18.18 -5.86
C ARG A 16 -7.13 18.19 -6.39
N TYR A 17 -6.16 17.77 -5.58
CA TYR A 17 -4.77 17.72 -5.98
C TYR A 17 -4.50 16.54 -6.92
N LEU A 18 -5.09 15.37 -6.64
CA LEU A 18 -5.01 14.17 -7.49
C LEU A 18 -5.44 14.46 -8.94
N ARG A 19 -6.50 15.23 -9.14
CA ARG A 19 -6.99 15.58 -10.49
C ARG A 19 -6.07 16.52 -11.27
N LYS A 20 -5.18 17.25 -10.60
CA LYS A 20 -4.29 18.25 -11.22
C LYS A 20 -2.87 17.75 -11.42
N LYS A 21 -2.43 16.84 -10.56
CA LYS A 21 -1.07 16.30 -10.55
C LYS A 21 -1.07 14.91 -11.17
N ILE A 22 -0.70 14.87 -12.45
CA ILE A 22 -0.33 13.62 -13.13
C ILE A 22 0.82 12.97 -12.33
N ASP A 23 0.85 11.65 -12.29
CA ASP A 23 1.88 10.85 -11.61
C ASP A 23 2.00 11.06 -10.10
N LEU A 24 0.98 11.61 -9.43
CA LEU A 24 0.98 11.87 -7.98
C LEU A 24 1.49 10.67 -7.16
N PHE A 25 0.95 9.48 -7.40
CA PHE A 25 1.30 8.28 -6.65
C PHE A 25 2.69 7.73 -7.01
N ILE A 26 3.18 8.03 -8.21
CA ILE A 26 4.51 7.62 -8.68
C ILE A 26 5.58 8.54 -8.09
N GLU A 27 5.30 9.83 -7.98
CA GLU A 27 6.21 10.82 -7.42
C GLU A 27 6.26 10.79 -5.89
N ASN A 28 5.18 10.38 -5.22
CA ASN A 28 5.17 10.27 -3.77
C ASN A 28 6.00 9.09 -3.27
N GLU A 29 6.59 9.27 -2.08
CA GLU A 29 7.19 8.18 -1.32
C GLU A 29 6.16 7.07 -1.14
N ARG A 30 6.57 5.82 -1.39
CA ARG A 30 5.69 4.67 -1.27
C ARG A 30 6.44 3.41 -0.85
N VAL A 31 5.70 2.50 -0.24
CA VAL A 31 6.15 1.13 0.01
C VAL A 31 5.28 0.21 -0.84
N VAL A 32 5.92 -0.55 -1.72
CA VAL A 32 5.25 -1.55 -2.56
C VAL A 32 5.47 -2.91 -1.93
N LEU A 33 4.37 -3.61 -1.65
CA LEU A 33 4.40 -4.99 -1.20
C LEU A 33 3.96 -5.89 -2.35
N GLU A 34 4.81 -6.84 -2.70
CA GLU A 34 4.50 -7.91 -3.64
C GLU A 34 4.21 -9.19 -2.85
N CYS A 35 2.97 -9.65 -2.94
CA CYS A 35 2.46 -10.75 -2.13
C CYS A 35 1.86 -11.84 -3.00
N PHE A 36 1.96 -13.08 -2.50
CA PHE A 36 1.26 -14.22 -3.07
C PHE A 36 0.24 -14.74 -2.07
N THR A 37 -0.95 -15.10 -2.55
CA THR A 37 -1.92 -15.83 -1.74
C THR A 37 -1.48 -17.29 -1.56
N LYS A 38 -2.16 -18.03 -0.68
CA LYS A 38 -1.97 -19.49 -0.56
C LYS A 38 -2.29 -20.25 -1.86
N LYS A 39 -3.08 -19.66 -2.76
CA LYS A 39 -3.39 -20.22 -4.09
C LYS A 39 -2.39 -19.75 -5.16
N SER A 40 -1.26 -19.15 -4.77
CA SER A 40 -0.25 -18.59 -5.67
C SER A 40 -0.75 -17.43 -6.55
N THR A 41 -1.83 -16.76 -6.15
CA THR A 41 -2.34 -15.55 -6.82
C THR A 41 -1.49 -14.35 -6.46
N LEU A 42 -1.09 -13.55 -7.45
CA LEU A 42 -0.31 -12.34 -7.24
C LEU A 42 -1.21 -11.16 -6.81
N LEU A 43 -0.76 -10.41 -5.81
CA LEU A 43 -1.38 -9.15 -5.41
C LEU A 43 -0.31 -8.14 -4.97
N TYR A 44 -0.55 -6.87 -5.25
CA TYR A 44 0.27 -5.78 -4.75
C TYR A 44 -0.52 -4.92 -3.77
N ILE A 45 0.12 -4.56 -2.65
CA ILE A 45 -0.39 -3.55 -1.72
C ILE A 45 0.62 -2.42 -1.70
N VAL A 46 0.21 -1.24 -2.16
CA VAL A 46 1.05 -0.04 -2.22
C VAL A 46 0.58 0.94 -1.16
N LEU A 47 1.45 1.22 -0.20
CA LEU A 47 1.25 2.24 0.80
C LEU A 47 1.88 3.53 0.30
N VAL A 48 1.09 4.57 0.03
CA VAL A 48 1.57 5.85 -0.51
C VAL A 48 1.54 6.91 0.58
N GLY A 49 2.71 7.50 0.85
CA GLY A 49 2.87 8.62 1.77
C GLY A 49 2.26 9.90 1.20
N ALA A 50 1.97 10.87 2.07
CA ALA A 50 1.41 12.16 1.68
C ALA A 50 1.95 13.29 2.56
N LEU A 51 1.61 14.54 2.21
CA LEU A 51 1.98 15.70 3.01
C LEU A 51 1.51 15.53 4.47
N ASN A 52 2.39 15.84 5.43
CA ASN A 52 2.16 15.69 6.87
C ASN A 52 1.95 14.24 7.37
N VAL A 53 2.21 13.23 6.53
CA VAL A 53 2.25 11.84 6.97
C VAL A 53 3.59 11.58 7.65
N GLY A 54 3.53 11.26 8.94
CA GLY A 54 4.72 11.10 9.78
C GLY A 54 5.64 9.95 9.38
N GLN A 55 5.10 8.83 8.88
CA GLN A 55 5.83 7.65 8.37
C GLN A 55 4.85 6.58 7.84
N ILE A 56 5.33 5.74 6.92
CA ILE A 56 4.72 4.46 6.55
C ILE A 56 5.35 3.37 7.44
N ASN A 57 4.52 2.56 8.11
CA ASN A 57 4.99 1.53 9.03
C ASN A 57 4.48 0.15 8.61
N LEU A 58 5.37 -0.84 8.57
CA LEU A 58 5.02 -2.26 8.46
C LEU A 58 5.33 -2.94 9.78
N VAL A 59 4.42 -3.78 10.27
CA VAL A 59 4.59 -4.40 11.61
C VAL A 59 5.80 -5.33 11.69
N PHE A 60 6.20 -5.89 10.54
CA PHE A 60 7.28 -6.87 10.41
C PHE A 60 8.59 -6.27 9.91
N GLU A 61 8.61 -5.00 9.49
CA GLU A 61 9.82 -4.37 8.92
C GLU A 61 10.02 -2.95 9.46
N LYS A 62 10.68 -2.86 10.62
CA LYS A 62 10.96 -1.58 11.29
C LYS A 62 11.96 -0.72 10.52
N ARG A 63 12.78 -1.30 9.62
CA ARG A 63 13.78 -0.55 8.84
C ARG A 63 13.15 0.42 7.84
N ILE A 64 11.90 0.15 7.42
CA ILE A 64 11.15 1.06 6.56
C ILE A 64 10.85 2.39 7.26
N GLU A 65 10.51 2.35 8.55
CA GLU A 65 10.29 3.55 9.38
C GLU A 65 11.60 4.30 9.65
N SER A 66 12.67 3.57 9.97
CA SER A 66 13.93 4.12 10.46
C SER A 66 14.90 4.62 9.38
N ASN A 67 14.66 4.29 8.10
CA ASN A 67 15.42 4.83 6.98
C ASN A 67 15.14 6.34 6.82
N LYS A 68 15.82 7.15 7.64
CA LYS A 68 15.92 8.61 7.57
C LYS A 68 16.57 9.09 6.27
N LYS A 69 17.33 8.21 5.60
CA LYS A 69 17.86 8.43 4.27
C LYS A 69 16.79 8.08 3.23
N ARG A 70 16.58 9.00 2.27
CA ARG A 70 15.67 8.85 1.14
C ARG A 70 16.28 7.93 0.08
N GLU A 71 16.52 6.68 0.45
CA GLU A 71 17.13 5.67 -0.41
C GLU A 71 16.12 4.59 -0.78
N LEU A 72 16.28 4.04 -1.99
CA LEU A 72 15.57 2.83 -2.40
C LEU A 72 16.02 1.69 -1.50
N SER A 73 15.08 0.91 -0.98
CA SER A 73 15.37 -0.29 -0.19
C SER A 73 14.46 -1.42 -0.60
N ILE A 74 15.01 -2.61 -0.75
CA ILE A 74 14.27 -3.82 -1.12
C ILE A 74 14.53 -4.87 -0.03
N PHE A 75 13.45 -5.50 0.43
CA PHE A 75 13.48 -6.55 1.43
C PHE A 75 12.75 -7.77 0.88
N GLU A 76 13.38 -8.94 1.02
CA GLU A 76 12.83 -10.23 0.61
C GLU A 76 12.51 -11.07 1.85
N TYR A 77 11.37 -11.76 1.82
CA TYR A 77 10.92 -12.64 2.89
C TYR A 77 10.42 -13.96 2.31
N GLU A 78 11.10 -15.06 2.67
CA GLU A 78 10.74 -16.41 2.23
C GLU A 78 9.56 -16.98 3.03
N ASN A 79 9.58 -16.83 4.36
CA ASN A 79 8.65 -17.51 5.27
C ASN A 79 7.73 -16.56 6.05
N LEU A 80 7.44 -15.38 5.48
CA LEU A 80 6.55 -14.40 6.10
C LEU A 80 5.13 -14.54 5.57
N TRP A 81 4.22 -14.97 6.45
CA TRP A 81 2.80 -15.14 6.17
C TRP A 81 1.96 -14.22 7.04
N ILE A 82 0.98 -13.56 6.44
CA ILE A 82 0.07 -12.65 7.12
C ILE A 82 -1.34 -13.19 6.98
N LYS A 83 -2.05 -13.36 8.10
CA LYS A 83 -3.41 -13.88 8.09
C LYS A 83 -4.39 -12.80 7.64
N LYS A 84 -5.50 -13.22 7.03
CA LYS A 84 -6.61 -12.31 6.73
C LYS A 84 -7.08 -11.65 8.03
N GLY A 85 -7.13 -10.33 8.05
CA GLY A 85 -7.52 -9.52 9.22
C GLY A 85 -6.37 -9.17 10.16
N GLU A 86 -5.17 -9.70 9.94
CA GLU A 86 -3.98 -9.33 10.70
C GLU A 86 -3.46 -7.95 10.27
N LEU A 87 -2.89 -7.21 11.22
CA LEU A 87 -2.36 -5.87 10.97
C LEU A 87 -1.10 -5.96 10.12
N LEU A 88 -1.18 -5.52 8.86
CA LEU A 88 -0.05 -5.46 7.93
C LEU A 88 0.88 -4.28 8.24
N GLY A 89 0.28 -3.13 8.50
CA GLY A 89 0.96 -1.85 8.61
C GLY A 89 -0.04 -0.71 8.73
N PHE A 90 0.47 0.49 8.97
CA PHE A 90 -0.35 1.67 9.18
C PHE A 90 0.39 2.96 8.84
N PHE A 91 -0.39 4.03 8.69
CA PHE A 91 0.09 5.39 8.55
C PHE A 91 -0.22 6.16 9.83
N LYS A 92 0.67 7.06 10.25
CA LYS A 92 0.42 7.91 11.42
C LYS A 92 -0.63 9.01 11.15
N MET A 93 -0.73 9.47 9.89
CA MET A 93 -1.75 10.43 9.43
C MET A 93 -2.12 10.16 7.96
N GLY A 94 -3.28 10.68 7.53
CA GLY A 94 -3.99 10.30 6.30
C GLY A 94 -3.14 10.13 5.04
N SER A 95 -3.44 9.09 4.27
CA SER A 95 -2.59 8.56 3.20
C SER A 95 -3.42 7.88 2.11
N THR A 96 -2.80 7.07 1.26
CA THR A 96 -3.51 6.24 0.28
C THR A 96 -2.98 4.82 0.29
N VAL A 97 -3.90 3.84 0.20
CA VAL A 97 -3.58 2.44 -0.09
C VAL A 97 -4.10 2.14 -1.49
N ILE A 98 -3.23 1.60 -2.33
CA ILE A 98 -3.60 1.08 -3.64
C ILE A 98 -3.43 -0.44 -3.57
N THR A 99 -4.49 -1.17 -3.89
CA THR A 99 -4.43 -2.62 -4.00
C THR A 99 -4.59 -3.01 -5.46
N LEU A 100 -3.64 -3.79 -5.98
CA LEU A 100 -3.69 -4.35 -7.32
C LEU A 100 -3.83 -5.87 -7.17
N PHE A 101 -4.70 -6.45 -7.98
CA PHE A 101 -4.94 -7.88 -8.00
C PHE A 101 -4.56 -8.41 -9.37
N GLU A 102 -4.06 -9.63 -9.42
CA GLU A 102 -3.95 -10.38 -10.66
C GLU A 102 -5.30 -10.39 -11.41
N LYS A 103 -5.23 -10.31 -12.73
CA LYS A 103 -6.44 -10.25 -13.57
C LYS A 103 -7.33 -11.47 -13.28
N ASP A 104 -8.64 -11.24 -13.21
CA ASP A 104 -9.66 -12.29 -12.99
C ASP A 104 -9.49 -13.08 -11.68
N SER A 105 -8.74 -12.55 -10.70
CA SER A 105 -8.52 -13.21 -9.39
C SER A 105 -9.47 -12.75 -8.29
N VAL A 106 -10.18 -11.63 -8.50
CA VAL A 106 -11.11 -11.07 -7.53
C VAL A 106 -12.38 -10.57 -8.20
N GLU A 107 -13.48 -10.68 -7.46
CA GLU A 107 -14.73 -9.96 -7.71
C GLU A 107 -14.77 -8.72 -6.82
N LEU A 108 -14.82 -7.52 -7.42
CA LEU A 108 -14.96 -6.26 -6.68
C LEU A 108 -16.41 -6.07 -6.24
N GLU A 109 -16.62 -5.74 -4.97
CA GLU A 109 -17.94 -5.54 -4.37
C GLU A 109 -18.19 -4.06 -4.01
N VAL A 110 -17.48 -3.14 -4.67
CA VAL A 110 -17.57 -1.70 -4.46
C VAL A 110 -17.60 -0.94 -5.77
N ASN A 111 -18.24 0.22 -5.76
CA ASN A 111 -18.31 1.14 -6.88
C ASN A 111 -17.26 2.25 -6.77
N ALA A 112 -16.91 2.86 -7.90
CA ALA A 112 -16.04 4.04 -7.93
C ALA A 112 -16.60 5.17 -7.04
N ASN A 113 -15.72 5.83 -6.28
CA ASN A 113 -16.05 6.90 -5.32
C ASN A 113 -16.96 6.48 -4.14
N GLN A 114 -17.25 5.20 -3.97
CA GLN A 114 -18.01 4.73 -2.82
C GLN A 114 -17.23 4.97 -1.52
N LYS A 115 -17.88 5.61 -0.54
CA LYS A 115 -17.36 5.67 0.82
C LYS A 115 -17.42 4.27 1.44
N ILE A 116 -16.29 3.78 1.94
CA ILE A 116 -16.18 2.48 2.61
C ILE A 116 -16.01 2.66 4.13
N LYS A 117 -16.36 1.64 4.90
CA LYS A 117 -16.14 1.59 6.36
C LYS A 117 -15.02 0.62 6.71
N PHE A 118 -14.40 0.83 7.88
CA PHE A 118 -13.46 -0.16 8.42
C PHE A 118 -14.13 -1.53 8.56
N GLY A 119 -13.45 -2.59 8.14
CA GLY A 119 -13.98 -3.95 8.11
C GLY A 119 -14.96 -4.25 6.98
N GLN A 120 -15.37 -3.26 6.18
CA GLN A 120 -16.21 -3.51 5.01
C GLN A 120 -15.44 -4.31 3.97
N ARG A 121 -16.04 -5.40 3.49
CA ARG A 121 -15.49 -6.17 2.37
C ARG A 121 -15.60 -5.34 1.09
N ILE A 122 -14.48 -5.22 0.36
CA ILE A 122 -14.42 -4.48 -0.90
C ILE A 122 -14.19 -5.39 -2.11
N ALA A 123 -13.72 -6.62 -1.87
CA ALA A 123 -13.46 -7.61 -2.89
C ALA A 123 -13.51 -9.02 -2.29
N LYS A 124 -13.78 -10.00 -3.14
CA LYS A 124 -13.74 -11.44 -2.82
C LYS A 124 -12.77 -12.12 -3.79
N PHE A 125 -11.82 -12.89 -3.27
CA PHE A 125 -10.97 -13.76 -4.10
C PHE A 125 -11.80 -14.89 -4.70
N LEU A 126 -11.53 -15.21 -5.97
CA LEU A 126 -12.12 -16.33 -6.70
C LEU A 126 -11.40 -17.66 -6.40
#